data_AF-A0A3L6GA38-F1
#
_entry.id   AF-A0A3L6GA38-F1
#
_cell.length_a   1.000
_cell.length_b   1.000
_cell.length_c   1.000
_cell.angle_alpha   90.00
_cell.angle_beta   90.00
_cell.angle_gamma   90.00
#
_symmetry.space_group_name_H-M   'P 1'
#
loop_
_entity.id
_entity.type
_entity.pdbx_description
1 polymer ?
#
loop_
_entity_poly.entity_id
_entity_poly.type
_entity_poly.pdbx_seq_one_letter_code
_entity_poly.pdbx_strand_id
1 'polypeptide(L)'
;MLKSNAPFFVAKLAIKTLPCVILFKKGIVVDQLVGFQDLRSKEDFLTIALEHILILKTKGIIDEKKTDNDDDDEESEAKNRRVRSSTAQDSDSN
;
A
#
# COMPACT_ATOMS: atom_id res chain seq x y z
N MET A 1 8.31 -1.20 29.93
CA MET A 1 7.12 -0.53 30.52
C MET A 1 7.00 0.86 29.91
N LEU A 2 6.42 0.99 28.71
CA LEU A 2 6.26 2.27 28.02
C LEU A 2 4.79 2.44 27.59
N LYS A 3 4.13 3.32 28.35
CA LYS A 3 2.89 4.07 28.12
C LYS A 3 1.81 3.39 27.27
N SER A 4 0.91 2.73 28.00
CA SER A 4 -0.50 2.48 27.68
C SER A 4 -1.07 3.43 26.62
N ASN A 5 -1.66 2.84 25.59
CA ASN A 5 -2.64 3.49 24.73
C ASN A 5 -3.54 4.40 25.57
N ALA A 6 -3.75 5.64 25.12
CA ALA A 6 -4.65 6.58 25.77
C ALA A 6 -5.97 6.63 24.95
N PRO A 7 -6.82 5.59 25.03
CA PRO A 7 -7.97 5.43 24.16
C PRO A 7 -8.94 6.61 24.26
N PHE A 8 -9.03 7.23 25.44
CA PHE A 8 -9.90 8.39 25.63
C PHE A 8 -9.44 9.61 24.80
N PHE A 9 -8.13 9.82 24.59
CA PHE A 9 -7.65 10.91 23.73
C PHE A 9 -7.94 10.62 22.26
N VAL A 10 -7.76 9.38 21.82
CA VAL A 10 -8.07 8.97 20.44
C VAL A 10 -9.55 9.18 20.14
N ALA A 11 -10.44 8.77 21.04
CA ALA A 11 -11.88 8.96 20.90
C ALA A 11 -12.30 10.44 21.00
N LYS A 12 -11.80 11.17 22.00
CA LYS A 12 -12.17 12.57 22.24
C LYS A 12 -11.65 13.52 21.17
N LEU A 13 -10.46 13.25 20.60
CA LEU A 13 -9.87 14.03 19.51
C LEU A 13 -10.25 13.48 18.12
N ALA A 14 -11.05 12.42 18.06
CA ALA A 14 -11.44 11.74 16.82
C ALA A 14 -10.25 11.44 15.89
N ILE A 15 -9.14 10.95 16.46
CA ILE A 15 -7.91 10.69 15.71
C ILE A 15 -8.17 9.55 14.72
N LYS A 16 -7.84 9.79 13.45
CA LYS A 16 -7.89 8.79 12.38
C LYS A 16 -6.49 8.51 11.86
N THR A 17 -6.24 7.25 11.51
CA THR A 17 -4.99 6.81 10.89
C THR A 17 -5.20 6.60 9.39
N LEU A 18 -4.30 7.15 8.58
CA LEU A 18 -4.24 6.87 7.14
C LEU A 18 -3.10 5.89 6.86
N PRO A 19 -3.31 4.92 5.95
CA PRO A 19 -2.21 4.11 5.43
C PRO A 19 -1.11 5.00 4.86
N CYS A 20 0.14 4.71 5.18
CA CYS A 20 1.27 5.49 4.70
C CYS A 20 2.44 4.56 4.40
N VAL A 21 3.04 4.73 3.22
CA VAL A 21 4.28 4.06 2.82
C VAL A 21 5.39 5.12 2.85
N ILE A 22 6.44 4.86 3.65
CA ILE A 22 7.60 5.74 3.77
C ILE A 22 8.80 5.04 3.16
N LEU A 23 9.49 5.71 2.26
CA LEU A 23 10.64 5.20 1.55
C LEU A 23 11.90 5.76 2.19
N PHE A 24 12.82 4.87 2.56
CA PHE A 24 14.10 5.22 3.17
C PHE A 24 15.26 4.81 2.26
N LYS A 25 16.27 5.68 2.14
CA LYS A 25 17.55 5.38 1.49
C LYS A 25 18.68 5.82 2.40
N LYS A 26 19.59 4.89 2.72
CA LYS A 26 20.76 5.14 3.59
C LYS A 26 20.37 5.79 4.92
N GLY A 27 19.25 5.36 5.51
CA GLY A 27 18.76 5.87 6.80
C GLY A 27 18.00 7.21 6.73
N ILE A 28 17.84 7.82 5.55
CA ILE A 28 17.12 9.08 5.37
C ILE A 28 15.78 8.81 4.67
N VAL A 29 14.71 9.47 5.11
CA VAL A 29 13.41 9.45 4.41
C VAL A 29 13.59 10.15 3.06
N VAL A 30 13.32 9.42 1.98
CA VAL A 30 13.36 9.95 0.62
C VAL A 30 12.00 10.47 0.21
N ASP A 31 10.95 9.68 0.43
CA ASP A 31 9.60 10.07 0.02
C ASP A 31 8.54 9.34 0.84
N GLN A 32 7.31 9.85 0.77
CA GLN A 32 6.15 9.36 1.48
C GLN A 32 4.95 9.30 0.53
N LEU A 33 4.24 8.17 0.58
CA LEU A 33 2.94 7.98 -0.04
C LEU A 33 1.92 7.89 1.10
N VAL A 34 1.07 8.91 1.22
CA VAL A 34 0.05 9.01 2.26
C VAL A 34 -1.33 8.76 1.66
N GLY A 35 -2.04 7.77 2.19
CA GLY A 35 -3.36 7.38 1.74
C GLY A 35 -3.37 6.85 0.30
N PHE A 36 -4.44 7.16 -0.41
CA PHE A 36 -4.72 6.66 -1.76
C PHE A 36 -4.91 7.79 -2.79
N GLN A 37 -4.45 9.00 -2.46
CA GLN A 37 -4.63 10.18 -3.33
C GLN A 37 -3.94 9.96 -4.68
N ASP A 38 -2.71 9.44 -4.66
CA ASP A 38 -1.96 9.11 -5.87
C ASP A 38 -2.51 7.86 -6.59
N LEU A 39 -3.26 7.01 -5.87
CA LEU A 39 -3.84 5.76 -6.36
C LEU A 39 -5.28 5.97 -6.85
N ARG A 40 -5.52 7.02 -7.65
CA ARG A 40 -6.83 7.38 -8.24
C ARG A 40 -8.01 7.19 -7.26
N SER A 41 -7.80 7.49 -5.97
CA SER A 41 -8.81 7.38 -4.92
C SER A 41 -9.55 6.03 -4.82
N LYS A 42 -9.03 4.96 -5.43
CA LYS A 42 -9.62 3.63 -5.34
C LYS A 42 -8.87 2.84 -4.29
N GLU A 43 -9.60 2.42 -3.27
CA GLU A 43 -9.12 1.56 -2.20
C GLU A 43 -8.53 0.25 -2.74
N ASP A 44 -9.08 -0.24 -3.85
CA ASP A 44 -8.61 -1.41 -4.60
C ASP A 44 -7.76 -0.98 -5.79
N PHE A 45 -6.46 -0.92 -5.56
CA PHE A 45 -5.47 -0.74 -6.60
C PHE A 45 -4.69 -2.04 -6.84
N LEU A 46 -4.19 -2.18 -8.06
CA LEU A 46 -3.27 -3.26 -8.41
C LEU A 46 -1.89 -2.97 -7.81
N THR A 47 -1.19 -4.03 -7.42
CA THR A 47 0.18 -3.91 -6.89
C THR A 47 1.11 -3.20 -7.89
N ILE A 48 0.93 -3.45 -9.19
CA ILE A 48 1.67 -2.78 -10.28
C ILE A 48 1.47 -1.26 -10.25
N ALA A 49 0.28 -0.77 -9.91
CA ALA A 49 0.02 0.67 -9.84
C ALA A 49 0.79 1.33 -8.68
N LEU A 50 0.90 0.64 -7.53
CA LEU A 50 1.77 1.09 -6.45
C LEU A 50 3.23 1.10 -6.89
N GLU A 51 3.71 0.03 -7.50
CA GLU A 51 5.10 -0.09 -7.95
C GLU A 51 5.48 1.05 -8.88
N HIS A 52 4.62 1.36 -9.87
CA HIS A 52 4.84 2.48 -10.78
C HIS A 52 4.91 3.83 -10.05
N ILE A 53 4.03 4.07 -9.07
CA ILE A 53 4.06 5.31 -8.28
C ILE A 53 5.36 5.39 -7.48
N LEU A 54 5.79 4.29 -6.85
CA LEU A 54 7.02 4.25 -6.06
C LEU A 54 8.26 4.46 -6.94
N ILE A 55 8.32 3.83 -8.11
CA ILE A 55 9.41 4.02 -9.10
C ILE A 55 9.43 5.46 -9.59
N LEU A 56 8.27 6.03 -9.93
CA LEU A 56 8.15 7.41 -10.43
C LEU A 56 8.57 8.45 -9.37
N LYS A 57 8.26 8.18 -8.10
CA LYS A 57 8.64 9.02 -6.96
C LYS A 57 10.12 8.89 -6.61
N THR A 58 10.68 7.71 -6.80
CA THR A 58 12.05 7.39 -6.42
C THR A 58 12.98 7.16 -7.61
N LYS A 59 12.78 7.90 -8.71
CA LYS A 59 13.64 7.85 -9.90
C LYS A 59 15.12 7.75 -9.49
N GLY A 60 15.76 6.62 -9.81
CA GLY A 60 17.15 6.31 -9.45
C GLY A 60 17.38 5.59 -8.10
N ILE A 61 16.33 5.05 -7.48
CA ILE A 61 16.43 4.18 -6.29
C ILE A 61 15.88 2.80 -6.59
N ILE A 62 14.69 2.74 -7.18
CA ILE A 62 14.05 1.50 -7.60
C ILE A 62 14.08 1.52 -9.12
N ASP A 63 14.82 0.60 -9.71
CA ASP A 63 14.78 0.38 -11.14
C ASP A 63 13.55 -0.47 -11.47
N GLU A 64 12.89 -0.14 -12.57
CA GLU A 64 11.83 -0.98 -13.12
C GLU A 64 12.40 -2.37 -13.36
N LYS A 65 11.85 -3.39 -12.68
CA LYS A 65 12.12 -4.77 -13.08
C LYS A 65 11.43 -4.95 -14.41
N LYS A 66 12.16 -4.72 -15.49
CA LYS A 66 11.77 -5.08 -16.85
C LYS A 66 11.61 -6.60 -16.84
N THR A 67 10.42 -7.08 -16.52
CA THR A 67 10.06 -8.45 -16.83
C THR A 67 9.87 -8.46 -18.33
N ASP A 68 10.76 -9.15 -19.04
CA ASP A 68 10.72 -9.39 -20.50
C ASP A 68 9.48 -10.22 -20.93
N ASN A 69 8.34 -10.02 -20.28
CA ASN A 69 7.06 -10.58 -20.69
C ASN A 69 6.26 -9.43 -21.31
N ASP A 70 6.69 -9.00 -22.49
CA ASP A 70 5.87 -8.20 -23.41
C ASP A 70 4.80 -9.07 -24.11
N ASP A 71 4.58 -10.30 -23.64
CA ASP A 71 3.68 -11.28 -24.25
C ASP A 71 2.36 -11.36 -23.45
N ASP A 72 1.33 -10.69 -23.97
CA ASP A 72 -0.05 -11.18 -24.08
C ASP A 72 -0.84 -11.61 -22.82
N ASP A 73 -0.73 -10.91 -21.68
CA ASP A 73 -1.65 -11.15 -20.55
C ASP A 73 -2.99 -10.42 -20.75
N GLU A 74 -3.75 -10.83 -21.78
CA GLU A 74 -5.20 -10.93 -21.63
C GLU A 74 -5.46 -11.87 -20.43
N GLU A 75 -6.13 -11.34 -19.40
CA GLU A 75 -6.94 -12.14 -18.49
C GLU A 75 -6.23 -13.24 -17.67
N SER A 76 -5.40 -12.83 -16.69
CA SER A 76 -5.37 -13.57 -15.41
C SER A 76 -5.52 -12.62 -14.22
N GLU A 77 -6.77 -12.30 -13.88
CA GLU A 77 -7.16 -11.60 -12.64
C GLU A 77 -6.61 -12.28 -11.37
N ALA A 78 -6.16 -13.54 -11.45
CA ALA A 78 -5.62 -14.29 -10.32
C ALA A 78 -4.17 -13.92 -9.94
N LYS A 79 -3.34 -13.41 -10.87
CA LYS A 79 -1.91 -13.18 -10.58
C LYS A 79 -1.64 -11.78 -10.02
N ASN A 80 -2.52 -10.83 -10.32
CA ASN A 80 -2.47 -9.51 -9.74
C ASN A 80 -3.08 -9.55 -8.33
N ARG A 81 -2.26 -9.98 -7.35
CA ARG A 81 -2.63 -9.92 -5.92
C ARG A 81 -3.12 -8.51 -5.60
N ARG A 82 -4.44 -8.37 -5.43
CA ARG A 82 -5.07 -7.18 -4.88
C ARG A 82 -4.59 -7.08 -3.45
N VAL A 83 -4.07 -5.91 -3.06
CA VAL A 83 -3.49 -5.71 -1.72
C VAL A 83 -4.53 -5.91 -0.60
N ARG A 84 -5.82 -5.93 -0.93
CA ARG A 84 -6.94 -6.17 -0.01
C ARG A 84 -7.63 -7.51 -0.21
N SER A 85 -6.91 -8.57 -0.58
CA SER A 85 -7.49 -9.93 -0.58
C SER A 85 -7.65 -10.45 0.86
N SER A 86 -8.51 -9.81 1.65
CA SER A 86 -9.13 -10.43 2.81
C SER A 86 -10.58 -10.67 2.43
N THR A 87 -10.84 -11.74 1.70
CA THR A 87 -12.11 -12.45 1.87
C THR A 87 -12.04 -13.03 3.27
N ALA A 88 -12.31 -12.21 4.29
CA ALA A 88 -12.62 -12.67 5.63
C ALA A 88 -14.01 -13.29 5.57
N GLN A 89 -14.11 -14.45 4.93
CA GLN A 89 -15.18 -15.41 5.20
C GLN A 89 -14.65 -16.41 6.23
N ASP A 90 -14.11 -15.91 7.34
CA ASP A 90 -14.10 -16.69 8.58
C ASP A 90 -15.51 -16.55 9.17
N SER A 91 -16.49 -17.09 8.45
CA SER A 91 -17.79 -17.43 8.99
C SER A 91 -17.59 -18.71 9.79
N ASP A 92 -16.90 -18.60 10.92
CA ASP A 92 -16.96 -19.62 11.96
C ASP A 92 -18.41 -19.67 12.44
N SER A 93 -19.14 -20.62 11.86
CA SER A 93 -20.50 -20.97 12.23
C SER A 93 -20.42 -21.60 13.62
N ASN A 94 -20.92 -20.89 14.63
CA ASN A 94 -21.33 -21.51 15.88
C ASN A 94 -22.82 -21.87 15.81
#